data_AF-A0A970YED8-F1
#
_entry.id   AF-A0A970YED8-F1
#
_cell.length_a   1.000
_cell.length_b   1.000
_cell.length_c   1.000
_cell.angle_alpha   90.00
_cell.angle_beta   90.00
_cell.angle_gamma   90.00
#
_symmetry.space_group_name_H-M   'P 1'
#
loop_
_entity.id
_entity.type
_entity.pdbx_description
1 polymer ?
#
loop_
_entity_poly.entity_id
_entity_poly.type
_entity_poly.pdbx_seq_one_letter_code
_entity_poly.pdbx_strand_id
1 'polypeptide(L)'
;MRAQLLDGKATAAQMRTETAEQVAALASALGRPPALAVVRVGDDAASVSYARMIERTCGQVGVVFLPHLLATAEEMGVLDLVGSLSASDTIDGIMVQEPLPAGISRDRVIEVLTPAKDVDGVHPLNAGLLLQDAGGPLVP
;
A
#
# COMPACT_ATOMS: atom_id res chain seq x y z
N MET A 1 3.27 29.23 28.36
CA MET A 1 3.60 27.82 28.01
C MET A 1 3.98 27.77 26.53
N ARG A 2 4.98 26.98 26.15
CA ARG A 2 5.31 26.71 24.74
C ARG A 2 4.70 25.36 24.34
N ALA A 3 4.27 25.23 23.08
CA ALA A 3 3.79 23.96 22.56
C ALA A 3 4.86 22.87 22.69
N GLN A 4 4.43 21.64 23.01
CA GLN A 4 5.28 20.45 22.99
C GLN A 4 5.55 20.07 21.53
N LEU A 5 6.83 19.86 21.19
CA LEU A 5 7.20 19.33 19.89
C LEU A 5 6.93 17.82 19.86
N LEU A 6 6.08 17.37 18.95
CA LEU A 6 5.94 15.97 18.61
C LEU A 6 6.97 15.61 17.54
N ASP A 7 8.04 14.91 17.93
CA ASP A 7 9.14 14.54 17.02
C ASP A 7 8.77 13.32 16.17
N GLY A 8 8.14 13.57 15.02
CA GLY A 8 7.76 12.51 14.09
C GLY A 8 8.93 11.71 13.52
N LYS A 9 10.17 12.22 13.53
CA LYS A 9 11.33 11.45 13.06
C LYS A 9 11.71 10.37 14.06
N ALA A 10 11.77 10.73 15.34
CA ALA A 10 12.03 9.79 16.42
C ALA A 10 10.92 8.73 16.47
N THR A 11 9.65 9.15 16.43
CA THR A 11 8.50 8.24 16.42
C THR A 11 8.53 7.29 15.22
N ALA A 12 8.75 7.80 14.00
CA ALA A 12 8.79 6.93 12.82
C ALA A 12 9.98 5.95 12.83
N ALA A 13 11.10 6.31 13.45
CA ALA A 13 12.24 5.40 13.62
C ALA A 13 11.90 4.25 14.56
N GLN A 14 11.24 4.55 15.69
CA GLN A 14 10.75 3.53 16.61
C GLN A 14 9.74 2.61 15.92
N MET A 15 8.75 3.16 15.22
CA MET A 15 7.75 2.38 14.50
C MET A 15 8.38 1.43 13.49
N ARG A 16 9.41 1.86 12.74
CA ARG A 16 10.11 0.97 11.78
C ARG A 16 10.78 -0.23 12.47
N THR A 17 11.34 -0.05 13.66
CA THR A 17 11.92 -1.16 14.44
C THR A 17 10.84 -2.16 14.84
N GLU A 18 9.73 -1.68 15.39
CA GLU A 18 8.59 -2.52 15.80
C GLU A 18 7.98 -3.24 14.60
N THR A 19 7.82 -2.54 13.46
CA THR A 19 7.33 -3.13 12.22
C THR A 19 8.27 -4.21 11.68
N ALA A 20 9.60 -4.05 11.79
CA ALA A 20 10.55 -5.07 11.33
C ALA A 20 10.40 -6.38 12.12
N GLU A 21 10.16 -6.30 13.43
CA GLU A 21 9.89 -7.47 14.28
C GLU A 21 8.58 -8.17 13.86
N GLN A 22 7.52 -7.39 13.61
CA GLN A 22 6.23 -7.91 13.14
C GLN A 22 6.34 -8.56 11.76
N VAL A 23 7.09 -7.95 10.84
CA VAL A 23 7.34 -8.50 9.50
C VAL A 23 8.13 -9.80 9.58
N ALA A 24 9.10 -9.93 10.49
CA ALA A 24 9.83 -11.18 10.68
C ALA A 24 8.92 -12.32 11.18
N ALA A 25 7.99 -12.01 12.09
CA ALA A 25 6.99 -12.95 12.57
C ALA A 25 6.02 -13.36 11.44
N LEU A 26 5.52 -12.39 10.68
CA LEU A 26 4.65 -12.63 9.53
C LEU A 26 5.36 -13.48 8.46
N ALA A 27 6.62 -13.17 8.16
CA ALA A 27 7.40 -13.92 7.18
C ALA A 27 7.57 -15.39 7.60
N SER A 28 7.74 -15.64 8.90
CA SER A 28 7.81 -17.00 9.44
C SER A 28 6.47 -17.73 9.30
N ALA A 29 5.35 -17.05 9.52
CA ALA A 29 4.01 -17.61 9.36
C ALA A 29 3.65 -17.90 7.88
N LEU A 30 4.06 -17.02 6.97
CA LEU A 30 3.85 -17.16 5.52
C LEU A 30 4.83 -18.15 4.86
N GLY A 31 5.96 -18.44 5.50
CA GLY A 31 7.07 -19.17 4.88
C GLY A 31 7.82 -18.39 3.79
N ARG A 32 7.52 -17.09 3.64
CA ARG A 32 8.15 -16.14 2.72
C ARG A 32 8.04 -14.72 3.27
N PRO A 33 8.90 -13.77 2.87
CA PRO A 33 8.67 -12.36 3.16
C PRO A 33 7.31 -11.90 2.62
N PRO A 34 6.59 -11.00 3.33
CA PRO A 34 5.41 -10.35 2.78
C PRO A 34 5.79 -9.44 1.61
N ALA A 35 4.89 -9.28 0.64
CA ALA A 35 5.09 -8.53 -0.57
C ALA A 35 4.06 -7.40 -0.74
N LEU A 36 4.57 -6.20 -1.05
CA LEU A 36 3.79 -5.01 -1.36
C LEU A 36 3.93 -4.68 -2.84
N ALA A 37 2.84 -4.77 -3.58
CA ALA A 37 2.76 -4.27 -4.96
C ALA A 37 2.40 -2.78 -4.96
N VAL A 38 3.19 -1.98 -5.67
CA VAL A 38 2.90 -0.55 -5.86
C VAL A 38 2.65 -0.27 -7.32
N VAL A 39 1.41 0.07 -7.65
CA VAL A 39 0.96 0.37 -9.01
C VAL A 39 1.06 1.87 -9.24
N ARG A 40 1.87 2.28 -10.22
CA ARG A 40 2.00 3.67 -10.65
C ARG A 40 1.68 3.79 -12.13
N VAL A 41 0.81 4.75 -12.47
CA VAL A 41 0.44 5.05 -13.86
C VAL A 41 0.97 6.45 -14.22
N GLY A 42 1.80 6.52 -15.26
CA GLY A 42 2.50 7.73 -15.67
C GLY A 42 3.78 8.04 -14.88
N ASP A 43 4.34 9.21 -15.17
CA ASP A 43 5.71 9.59 -14.80
C ASP A 43 5.78 10.85 -13.91
N ASP A 44 4.75 11.09 -13.08
CA ASP A 44 4.78 12.21 -12.14
C ASP A 44 5.99 12.13 -11.19
N ALA A 45 6.83 13.17 -11.20
CA ALA A 45 8.12 13.17 -10.49
C ALA A 45 7.97 13.10 -8.96
N ALA A 46 6.88 13.64 -8.41
CA ALA A 46 6.59 13.54 -6.98
C ALA A 46 6.25 12.09 -6.61
N SER A 47 5.46 11.43 -7.45
CA SER A 47 5.09 10.02 -7.31
C SER A 47 6.31 9.09 -7.35
N VAL A 48 7.29 9.38 -8.21
CA VAL A 48 8.56 8.62 -8.26
C VAL A 48 9.35 8.74 -6.96
N SER A 49 9.48 9.95 -6.42
CA SER A 49 10.21 10.19 -5.17
C SER A 49 9.55 9.48 -3.99
N TYR A 50 8.21 9.50 -3.94
CA TYR A 50 7.44 8.82 -2.90
C TYR A 50 7.58 7.30 -2.98
N ALA A 51 7.50 6.71 -4.18
CA ALA A 51 7.69 5.27 -4.37
C ALA A 51 9.09 4.79 -3.93
N ARG A 52 10.14 5.58 -4.20
CA ARG A 52 11.50 5.29 -3.72
C ARG A 52 11.63 5.33 -2.19
N MET A 53 10.86 6.19 -1.53
CA MET A 53 10.81 6.22 -0.07
C MET A 53 10.17 4.94 0.47
N ILE A 54 9.04 4.52 -0.11
CA ILE A 54 8.36 3.27 0.25
C ILE A 54 9.27 2.08 0.02
N GLU A 55 9.91 1.99 -1.15
CA GLU A 55 10.88 0.93 -1.48
C GLU A 55 11.97 0.82 -0.40
N ARG A 56 12.56 1.97 -0.02
CA ARG A 56 13.59 2.02 1.03
C ARG A 56 13.04 1.54 2.37
N THR A 57 11.84 1.99 2.75
CA THR A 57 11.22 1.59 4.03
C THR A 57 10.86 0.11 4.03
N CYS A 58 10.33 -0.43 2.93
CA CYS A 58 10.09 -1.87 2.77
C CYS A 58 11.38 -2.68 2.98
N GLY A 59 12.47 -2.27 2.33
CA GLY A 59 13.78 -2.90 2.51
C GLY A 59 14.32 -2.81 3.93
N GLN A 60 14.02 -1.75 4.68
CA GLN A 60 14.42 -1.60 6.08
C GLN A 60 13.66 -2.53 7.02
N VAL A 61 12.39 -2.84 6.72
CA VAL A 61 11.53 -3.67 7.59
C VAL A 61 11.42 -5.13 7.12
N GLY A 62 11.94 -5.47 5.93
CA GLY A 62 11.94 -6.84 5.39
C GLY A 62 10.75 -7.19 4.49
N VAL A 63 10.03 -6.18 3.99
CA VAL A 63 8.95 -6.36 3.01
C VAL A 63 9.52 -6.36 1.59
N VAL A 64 9.06 -7.28 0.75
CA VAL A 64 9.40 -7.30 -0.69
C VAL A 64 8.60 -6.23 -1.40
N PHE A 65 9.30 -5.26 -1.99
CA PHE A 65 8.69 -4.19 -2.77
C PHE A 65 8.61 -4.57 -4.26
N LEU A 66 7.42 -4.53 -4.84
CA LEU A 66 7.17 -4.88 -6.23
C LEU A 66 6.59 -3.67 -6.99
N PRO A 67 7.42 -2.91 -7.71
CA PRO A 67 6.93 -1.77 -8.49
C PRO A 67 6.29 -2.25 -9.80
N HIS A 68 5.07 -1.79 -10.05
CA HIS A 68 4.39 -1.94 -11.32
C HIS A 68 4.19 -0.56 -11.96
N LEU A 69 5.07 -0.23 -12.91
CA LEU A 69 5.02 1.03 -13.64
C LEU A 69 4.32 0.84 -14.99
N LEU A 70 3.25 1.59 -15.20
CA LEU A 70 2.58 1.73 -16.48
C LEU A 70 2.86 3.13 -17.03
N ALA A 71 3.78 3.26 -17.99
CA ALA A 71 4.14 4.55 -18.58
C ALA A 71 2.95 5.21 -19.30
N THR A 72 2.21 4.39 -20.06
CA THR A 72 0.89 4.72 -20.60
C THR A 72 -0.04 3.54 -20.32
N ALA A 73 -1.29 3.82 -19.95
CA ALA A 73 -2.28 2.79 -19.77
C ALA A 73 -3.68 3.30 -20.12
N GLU A 74 -4.45 2.44 -20.76
CA GLU A 74 -5.90 2.55 -20.76
C GLU A 74 -6.45 2.02 -19.44
N GLU A 75 -7.63 2.49 -19.05
CA GLU A 75 -8.29 2.08 -17.81
C GLU A 75 -8.34 0.56 -17.65
N MET A 76 -8.72 -0.17 -18.70
CA MET A 76 -8.82 -1.63 -18.65
C MET A 76 -7.49 -2.29 -18.28
N GLY A 77 -6.36 -1.79 -18.79
CA GLY A 77 -5.04 -2.33 -18.45
C GLY A 77 -4.68 -2.12 -16.97
N VAL A 78 -5.14 -1.01 -16.37
CA VAL A 78 -4.97 -0.77 -14.93
C VAL A 78 -5.86 -1.70 -14.11
N LEU A 79 -7.12 -1.88 -14.54
CA LEU A 79 -8.08 -2.78 -13.87
C LEU A 79 -7.58 -4.23 -13.91
N ASP A 80 -7.12 -4.69 -15.06
CA ASP A 80 -6.59 -6.05 -15.24
C ASP A 80 -5.36 -6.28 -14.36
N LEU A 81 -4.44 -5.31 -14.31
CA LEU A 81 -3.27 -5.39 -13.44
C LEU A 81 -3.68 -5.47 -11.97
N VAL A 82 -4.50 -4.53 -11.47
CA VAL A 82 -4.92 -4.50 -10.06
C VAL A 82 -5.73 -5.74 -9.69
N GLY A 83 -6.59 -6.22 -10.59
CA GLY A 83 -7.33 -7.46 -10.42
C GLY A 83 -6.40 -8.69 -10.34
N SER A 84 -5.38 -8.76 -11.20
CA SER A 84 -4.40 -9.87 -11.17
C SER A 84 -3.57 -9.88 -9.88
N LEU A 85 -3.16 -8.71 -9.38
CA LEU A 85 -2.45 -8.57 -8.11
C LEU A 85 -3.36 -8.96 -6.93
N SER A 86 -4.61 -8.52 -6.98
CA SER A 86 -5.64 -8.85 -5.99
C SER A 86 -5.88 -10.36 -5.89
N ALA A 87 -5.82 -11.07 -7.01
CA ALA A 87 -5.96 -12.53 -7.07
C ALA A 87 -4.68 -13.32 -6.73
N SER A 88 -3.51 -12.67 -6.63
CA SER A 88 -2.24 -13.37 -6.44
C SER A 88 -1.96 -13.73 -4.98
N ASP A 89 -1.79 -15.01 -4.67
CA ASP A 89 -1.42 -15.49 -3.31
C ASP A 89 0.00 -15.09 -2.87
N THR A 90 0.80 -14.53 -3.78
CA THR A 90 2.14 -14.03 -3.49
C THR A 90 2.18 -12.54 -3.15
N ILE A 91 1.04 -11.83 -3.24
CA ILE A 91 0.90 -10.40 -2.94
C ILE A 91 0.04 -10.25 -1.70
N ASP A 92 0.55 -9.56 -0.67
CA ASP A 92 -0.13 -9.37 0.61
C ASP A 92 -0.72 -7.96 0.75
N GLY A 93 -0.14 -6.99 0.04
CA GLY A 93 -0.61 -5.61 0.01
C GLY A 93 -0.48 -4.98 -1.36
N ILE A 94 -1.40 -4.08 -1.69
CA ILE A 94 -1.46 -3.35 -2.94
C ILE A 94 -1.71 -1.89 -2.63
N MET A 95 -0.86 -1.03 -3.17
CA MET A 95 -0.98 0.43 -3.15
C MET A 95 -1.12 0.92 -4.59
N VAL A 96 -2.20 1.67 -4.87
CA VAL A 96 -2.42 2.32 -6.16
C VAL A 96 -2.09 3.79 -6.01
N GLN A 97 -1.02 4.23 -6.67
CA GLN A 97 -0.49 5.56 -6.46
C GLN A 97 -1.31 6.63 -7.20
N GLU A 98 -1.78 7.62 -6.45
CA GLU A 98 -2.47 8.80 -6.96
C GLU A 98 -1.49 9.97 -7.24
N PRO A 99 -1.85 10.92 -8.14
CA PRO A 99 -3.07 10.96 -8.93
C PRO A 99 -3.02 10.02 -10.15
N LEU A 100 -4.15 9.39 -10.46
CA LEU A 100 -4.31 8.64 -11.70
C LEU A 100 -4.45 9.60 -12.91
N PRO A 101 -3.92 9.26 -14.09
CA PRO A 101 -4.12 10.04 -15.30
C PRO A 101 -5.60 10.25 -15.67
N ALA A 102 -5.88 11.33 -16.39
CA ALA A 102 -7.22 11.61 -16.90
C ALA A 102 -7.73 10.45 -17.78
N GLY A 103 -8.95 10.00 -17.53
CA GLY A 103 -9.58 8.88 -18.24
C GLY A 103 -9.51 7.53 -17.52
N ILE A 104 -8.86 7.45 -16.35
CA ILE A 104 -8.86 6.28 -15.49
C ILE A 104 -9.72 6.59 -14.25
N SER A 105 -10.80 5.85 -14.05
CA SER A 105 -11.67 5.99 -12.88
C SER A 105 -11.03 5.34 -11.65
N ARG A 106 -10.72 6.17 -10.65
CA ARG A 106 -10.28 5.73 -9.32
C ARG A 106 -11.25 4.71 -8.70
N ASP A 107 -12.55 4.98 -8.77
CA ASP A 107 -13.56 4.14 -8.15
C ASP A 107 -13.57 2.74 -8.76
N ARG A 108 -13.44 2.65 -10.09
CA ARG A 108 -13.34 1.35 -10.79
C ARG A 108 -12.07 0.59 -10.43
N VAL A 109 -10.96 1.29 -10.24
CA VAL A 109 -9.70 0.67 -9.78
C VAL A 109 -9.83 0.13 -8.36
N ILE A 110 -10.52 0.85 -7.48
CA ILE A 110 -10.77 0.41 -6.11
C ILE A 110 -11.76 -0.77 -6.08
N GLU A 111 -12.76 -0.82 -6.96
CA GLU A 111 -13.71 -1.94 -7.05
C GLU A 111 -13.03 -3.29 -7.35
N VAL A 112 -11.92 -3.28 -8.10
CA VAL A 112 -11.16 -4.50 -8.42
C VAL A 112 -10.03 -4.79 -7.43
N LEU A 113 -9.82 -3.89 -6.45
CA LEU A 113 -8.86 -4.08 -5.37
C LEU A 113 -9.48 -4.92 -4.26
N THR A 114 -8.92 -6.09 -3.96
CA THR A 114 -9.37 -6.90 -2.83
C THR A 114 -9.21 -6.11 -1.52
N PRO A 115 -10.27 -5.94 -0.70
CA PRO A 115 -10.21 -5.12 0.52
C PRO A 115 -9.16 -5.58 1.54
N ALA A 116 -8.88 -6.88 1.61
CA ALA A 116 -7.85 -7.45 2.48
C ALA A 116 -6.41 -7.06 2.08
N LYS A 117 -6.22 -6.62 0.83
CA LYS A 117 -4.91 -6.19 0.30
C LYS A 117 -4.82 -4.67 0.14
N ASP A 118 -5.86 -3.93 0.52
CA ASP A 118 -5.90 -2.46 0.45
C ASP A 118 -5.14 -1.86 1.63
N VAL A 119 -3.85 -1.58 1.41
CA VAL A 119 -2.98 -1.03 2.47
C VAL A 119 -3.19 0.46 2.72
N ASP A 120 -3.86 1.17 1.80
CA ASP A 120 -4.21 2.58 1.95
C ASP A 120 -5.55 2.78 2.66
N GLY A 121 -6.35 1.72 2.83
CA GLY A 121 -7.66 1.77 3.47
C GLY A 121 -8.70 2.57 2.66
N VAL A 122 -8.51 2.69 1.35
CA VAL A 122 -9.37 3.48 0.45
C VAL A 122 -10.60 2.73 -0.02
N HIS A 123 -10.63 1.40 0.14
CA HIS A 123 -11.78 0.58 -0.24
C HIS A 123 -12.98 0.93 0.66
N PRO A 124 -14.19 1.15 0.11
CA PRO A 124 -15.37 1.54 0.89
C PRO A 124 -15.68 0.63 2.08
N LEU A 125 -15.39 -0.67 1.96
CA LEU A 125 -15.48 -1.63 3.06
C LEU A 125 -14.55 -1.29 4.22
N ASN A 126 -13.27 -1.00 3.96
CA ASN A 126 -12.29 -0.61 4.97
C ASN A 126 -12.67 0.73 5.61
N ALA A 127 -13.04 1.71 4.79
CA ALA A 127 -13.54 3.00 5.29
C ALA A 127 -14.79 2.83 6.19
N GLY A 128 -15.70 1.93 5.81
CA GLY A 128 -16.88 1.59 6.60
C GLY A 128 -16.53 0.92 7.93
N LEU A 129 -15.59 -0.03 7.95
CA LEU A 129 -15.12 -0.70 9.17
C LEU A 129 -14.47 0.29 10.13
N LEU A 130 -13.61 1.17 9.62
CA LEU A 130 -13.01 2.26 10.41
C LEU A 130 -14.07 3.16 11.05
N LEU A 131 -15.13 3.53 10.31
CA LEU A 131 -16.20 4.39 10.81
C LEU A 131 -17.08 3.69 11.86
N GLN A 132 -17.23 2.37 11.78
CA GLN A 132 -18.05 1.60 12.71
C GLN A 132 -17.32 1.22 14.00
N ASP A 133 -15.98 1.34 14.04
CA ASP A 133 -15.14 0.87 15.16
C ASP A 133 -15.39 -0.61 15.50
N ALA A 134 -15.74 -1.41 14.49
CA ALA A 134 -16.27 -2.77 14.65
C ALA A 134 -15.15 -3.84 14.78
N GLY A 135 -14.23 -3.67 15.73
CA GLY A 135 -13.23 -4.68 16.07
C GLY A 135 -11.97 -4.71 15.18
N GLY A 136 -11.83 -3.75 14.26
CA GLY A 136 -10.63 -3.52 13.45
C GLY A 136 -10.89 -2.52 12.33
N PRO A 137 -9.92 -1.66 11.96
CA PRO A 137 -10.14 -0.61 10.96
C PRO A 137 -10.07 -1.12 9.51
N LEU A 138 -9.52 -2.32 9.28
CA LEU A 138 -9.27 -2.90 7.96
C LEU A 138 -9.71 -4.36 7.92
N VAL A 139 -10.05 -4.85 6.73
CA VAL A 139 -10.24 -6.28 6.47
C VAL A 139 -8.90 -7.01 6.71
N PRO A 140 -8.90 -8.09 7.50
CA PRO A 140 -7.68 -8.84 7.83
C PRO A 140 -7.16 -9.70 6.67
#